data_AF-A0A5A8A1K5-F1
#
_entry.id   AF-A0A5A8A1K5-F1
#
_cell.length_a   1.000
_cell.length_b   1.000
_cell.length_c   1.000
_cell.angle_alpha   90.00
_cell.angle_beta   90.00
_cell.angle_gamma   90.00
#
_symmetry.space_group_name_H-M   'P 1'
#
loop_
_entity.id
_entity.type
_entity.pdbx_description
1 polymer ?
#
loop_
_entity_poly.entity_id
_entity_poly.type
_entity_poly.pdbx_seq_one_letter_code
_entity_poly.pdbx_strand_id
1 'polypeptide(L)'
;MPVLARLLHYFRLAIAIGFPVPGTSLRVASDSLTDLKVIAGDWADLPRLQAWIAERRYGGVYLLVGRRNGRVRVRIGEGVKLWTRLGDHKADPQLDFVEEVYVLVSPSFHKGATVYLQEQLSEIVQAEPALDSHKGCGPLTGFPLGDADRKSLDLAVLLGLNLFHAAGLRILQPSQSRLARQVAALLAEAA
;
A
#
# COMPACT_ATOMS: atom_id res chain seq x y z
N MET A 1 17.14 -13.79 17.21
CA MET A 1 16.44 -12.85 16.30
C MET A 1 15.94 -11.64 17.08
N PRO A 2 16.14 -10.40 16.58
CA PRO A 2 15.52 -9.20 17.14
C PRO A 2 13.99 -9.37 17.30
N VAL A 3 13.37 -8.74 18.29
CA VAL A 3 11.93 -8.87 18.59
C VAL A 3 11.08 -8.56 17.36
N LEU A 4 11.37 -7.46 16.66
CA LEU A 4 10.68 -7.09 15.43
C LEU A 4 10.76 -8.17 14.34
N ALA A 5 11.92 -8.80 14.17
CA ALA A 5 12.08 -9.83 13.15
C ALA A 5 11.21 -11.07 13.43
N ARG A 6 11.01 -11.43 14.71
CA ARG A 6 10.09 -12.50 15.13
C ARG A 6 8.63 -12.11 14.90
N LEU A 7 8.25 -10.90 15.28
CA LEU A 7 6.89 -10.38 15.05
C LEU A 7 6.54 -10.37 13.55
N LEU A 8 7.43 -9.84 12.71
CA LEU A 8 7.22 -9.85 11.26
C LEU A 8 7.20 -11.26 10.68
N HIS A 9 7.96 -12.20 11.25
CA HIS A 9 7.89 -13.60 10.85
C HIS A 9 6.52 -14.21 11.17
N TYR A 10 6.03 -14.08 12.40
CA TYR A 10 4.69 -14.55 12.77
C TYR A 10 3.59 -13.89 11.95
N PHE A 11 3.71 -12.58 11.73
CA PHE A 11 2.78 -11.85 10.86
C PHE A 11 2.74 -12.44 9.45
N ARG A 12 3.89 -12.72 8.83
CA ARG A 12 3.95 -13.33 7.50
C ARG A 12 3.31 -14.72 7.46
N LEU A 13 3.45 -15.51 8.53
CA LEU A 13 2.80 -16.81 8.65
C LEU A 13 1.26 -16.68 8.77
N ALA A 14 0.76 -15.53 9.23
CA ALA A 14 -0.66 -15.24 9.33
C ALA A 14 -1.28 -14.64 8.05
N ILE A 15 -0.47 -14.38 7.00
CA ILE A 15 -0.97 -13.85 5.73
C ILE A 15 -1.62 -14.97 4.91
N ALA A 16 -2.88 -14.75 4.52
CA ALA A 16 -3.59 -15.54 3.53
C ALA A 16 -3.68 -14.77 2.21
N ILE A 17 -3.58 -15.50 1.09
CA ILE A 17 -3.77 -14.95 -0.25
C ILE A 17 -4.95 -15.66 -0.91
N GLY A 18 -5.92 -14.88 -1.39
CA GLY A 18 -7.08 -15.38 -2.14
C GLY A 18 -7.18 -14.76 -3.54
N PHE A 19 -7.85 -15.45 -4.45
CA PHE A 19 -8.10 -15.02 -5.83
C PHE A 19 -9.62 -14.92 -6.03
N PRO A 20 -10.25 -13.81 -5.64
CA PRO A 20 -11.70 -13.74 -5.49
C PRO A 20 -12.48 -13.77 -6.81
N VAL A 21 -11.82 -13.53 -7.95
CA VAL A 21 -12.46 -13.49 -9.25
C VAL A 21 -11.73 -14.45 -10.21
N PRO A 22 -12.32 -15.62 -10.52
CA PRO A 22 -11.72 -16.60 -11.42
C PRO A 22 -11.41 -16.01 -12.80
N GLY A 23 -10.29 -16.44 -13.39
CA GLY A 23 -9.88 -15.99 -14.73
C GLY A 23 -9.30 -14.57 -14.78
N THR A 24 -8.97 -13.98 -13.63
CA THR A 24 -8.32 -12.66 -13.53
C THR A 24 -7.03 -12.74 -12.73
N SER A 25 -6.20 -11.70 -12.83
CA SER A 25 -4.99 -11.50 -12.03
C SER A 25 -5.29 -10.99 -10.60
N LEU A 26 -6.57 -10.77 -10.27
CA LEU A 26 -6.98 -10.16 -9.01
C LEU A 26 -6.66 -11.09 -7.84
N ARG A 27 -5.88 -10.57 -6.91
CA ARG A 27 -5.45 -11.25 -5.69
C ARG A 27 -5.60 -10.36 -4.48
N VAL A 28 -5.93 -10.97 -3.35
CA VAL A 28 -6.13 -10.29 -2.06
C VAL A 28 -5.21 -10.94 -1.06
N ALA A 29 -4.23 -10.20 -0.56
CA ALA A 29 -3.43 -10.56 0.60
C ALA A 29 -4.03 -9.91 1.85
N SER A 30 -4.29 -10.68 2.88
CA SER A 30 -4.79 -10.20 4.17
C SER A 30 -4.20 -11.02 5.30
N ASP A 31 -4.14 -10.46 6.50
CA ASP A 31 -3.76 -11.22 7.70
C ASP A 31 -4.96 -11.35 8.66
N SER A 32 -4.86 -12.29 9.61
CA SER A 32 -5.91 -12.52 10.61
C SER A 32 -5.75 -11.69 11.89
N LEU A 33 -4.70 -10.87 11.98
CA LEU A 33 -4.34 -10.09 13.16
C LEU A 33 -4.80 -8.64 13.06
N THR A 34 -5.05 -8.18 11.85
CA THR A 34 -5.47 -6.82 11.51
C THR A 34 -6.56 -6.83 10.44
N ASP A 35 -7.27 -5.72 10.30
CA ASP A 35 -8.22 -5.51 9.20
C ASP A 35 -7.55 -4.98 7.92
N LEU A 36 -6.23 -5.11 7.79
CA LEU A 36 -5.49 -4.66 6.61
C LEU A 36 -5.63 -5.67 5.47
N LYS A 37 -5.83 -5.14 4.26
CA LYS A 37 -5.88 -5.94 3.04
C LYS A 37 -5.10 -5.23 1.94
N VAL A 38 -4.32 -5.98 1.18
CA VAL A 38 -3.79 -5.53 -0.10
C VAL A 38 -4.51 -6.26 -1.22
N ILE A 39 -5.12 -5.49 -2.12
CA ILE A 39 -5.74 -5.99 -3.34
C ILE A 39 -4.83 -5.58 -4.49
N ALA A 40 -4.45 -6.55 -5.30
CA ALA A 40 -3.56 -6.33 -6.43
C ALA A 40 -4.07 -7.03 -7.69
N GLY A 41 -3.67 -6.52 -8.84
CA GLY A 41 -4.01 -7.09 -10.14
C GLY A 41 -3.38 -6.30 -11.26
N ASP A 42 -3.40 -6.90 -12.45
CA ASP A 42 -2.99 -6.26 -13.69
C ASP A 42 -3.93 -5.08 -13.98
N TRP A 43 -3.40 -4.06 -14.64
CA TRP A 43 -4.15 -2.85 -14.99
C TRP A 43 -5.33 -3.14 -15.92
N ALA A 44 -5.29 -4.24 -16.67
CA ALA A 44 -6.40 -4.72 -17.48
C ALA A 44 -7.61 -5.14 -16.63
N ASP A 45 -7.38 -5.68 -15.43
CA ASP A 45 -8.42 -6.16 -14.50
C ASP A 45 -8.93 -5.07 -13.54
N LEU A 46 -8.55 -3.81 -13.76
CA LEU A 46 -8.95 -2.69 -12.92
C LEU A 46 -10.47 -2.62 -12.63
N PRO A 47 -11.38 -2.85 -13.60
CA PRO A 47 -12.82 -2.83 -13.31
C PRO A 47 -13.24 -3.85 -12.26
N ARG A 48 -12.58 -5.02 -12.20
CA ARG A 48 -12.85 -6.07 -11.21
C ARG A 48 -12.35 -5.67 -9.82
N LEU A 49 -11.16 -5.08 -9.78
CA LEU A 49 -10.61 -4.50 -8.56
C LEU A 49 -11.50 -3.36 -8.02
N GLN A 50 -11.97 -2.47 -8.90
CA GLN A 50 -12.87 -1.37 -8.52
C GLN A 50 -14.19 -1.89 -7.95
N ALA A 51 -14.80 -2.90 -8.58
CA ALA A 51 -16.03 -3.53 -8.08
C ALA A 51 -15.82 -4.11 -6.67
N TRP A 52 -14.72 -4.86 -6.47
CA TRP A 52 -14.38 -5.44 -5.17
C TRP A 52 -14.24 -4.36 -4.08
N ILE A 53 -13.58 -3.24 -4.38
CA ILE A 53 -13.40 -2.14 -3.42
C ILE A 53 -14.72 -1.39 -3.19
N ALA A 54 -15.53 -1.17 -4.24
CA ALA A 54 -16.80 -0.44 -4.15
C ALA A 54 -17.82 -1.15 -3.24
N GLU A 55 -17.88 -2.47 -3.27
CA GLU A 55 -18.73 -3.28 -2.38
C GLU A 55 -18.38 -3.05 -0.90
N ARG A 56 -17.10 -2.88 -0.59
CA ARG A 56 -16.59 -2.78 0.78
C ARG A 56 -16.53 -1.34 1.28
N ARG A 57 -16.46 -0.37 0.36
CA ARG A 57 -16.39 1.07 0.65
C ARG A 57 -15.22 1.46 1.56
N TYR A 58 -14.12 0.72 1.50
CA TYR A 58 -12.93 1.02 2.30
C TYR A 58 -12.13 2.17 1.68
N GLY A 59 -11.58 3.01 2.57
CA GLY A 59 -10.53 3.95 2.22
C GLY A 59 -9.17 3.27 2.16
N GLY A 60 -8.20 3.95 1.55
CA GLY A 60 -6.84 3.44 1.49
C GLY A 60 -5.89 4.22 0.61
N VAL A 61 -4.79 3.55 0.28
CA VAL A 61 -3.69 4.05 -0.55
C VAL A 61 -3.38 3.03 -1.63
N TYR A 62 -3.01 3.50 -2.82
CA TYR A 62 -2.69 2.65 -3.96
C TYR A 62 -1.34 3.02 -4.58
N LEU A 63 -0.73 2.02 -5.19
CA LEU A 63 0.42 2.14 -6.07
C LEU A 63 0.00 1.68 -7.47
N LEU A 64 0.29 2.51 -8.46
CA LEU A 64 0.24 2.14 -9.86
C LEU A 64 1.68 1.91 -10.31
N VAL A 65 1.96 0.71 -10.80
CA VAL A 65 3.32 0.24 -11.07
C VAL A 65 3.39 -0.21 -12.51
N GLY A 66 4.50 0.11 -13.17
CA GLY A 66 4.86 -0.49 -14.44
C GLY A 66 6.18 0.05 -14.92
N ARG A 67 6.41 0.15 -16.23
CA ARG A 67 7.71 0.52 -16.79
C ARG A 67 7.61 1.65 -17.79
N ARG A 68 8.60 2.56 -17.74
CA ARG A 68 8.79 3.60 -18.75
C ARG A 68 10.28 3.79 -19.00
N ASN A 69 10.69 3.78 -20.27
CA ASN A 69 12.09 3.90 -20.68
C ASN A 69 13.03 2.90 -19.96
N GLY A 70 12.57 1.65 -19.78
CA GLY A 70 13.36 0.59 -19.14
C GLY A 70 13.48 0.67 -17.61
N ARG A 71 12.89 1.70 -16.96
CA ARG A 71 12.88 1.85 -15.50
C ARG A 71 11.50 1.53 -14.93
N VAL A 72 11.47 0.97 -13.72
CA VAL A 72 10.23 0.82 -12.97
C VAL A 72 9.75 2.20 -12.56
N ARG A 73 8.51 2.51 -12.89
CA ARG A 73 7.84 3.76 -12.54
C ARG A 73 6.67 3.49 -11.63
N VAL A 74 6.53 4.32 -10.60
CA VAL A 74 5.50 4.17 -9.56
C VAL A 74 4.76 5.47 -9.36
N ARG A 75 3.43 5.43 -9.39
CA ARG A 75 2.56 6.51 -8.91
C ARG A 75 1.87 6.07 -7.64
N ILE A 76 1.83 6.95 -6.65
CA ILE A 76 1.11 6.71 -5.39
C ILE A 76 -0.06 7.67 -5.32
N GLY A 77 -1.19 7.18 -4.85
CA GLY A 77 -2.32 8.04 -4.51
C GLY A 77 -3.17 7.42 -3.43
N GLU A 78 -4.16 8.17 -2.96
CA GLU A 78 -5.00 7.78 -1.84
C GLU A 78 -6.48 8.04 -2.10
N GLY A 79 -7.36 7.60 -1.22
CA GLY A 79 -8.72 8.08 -1.21
C GLY A 79 -9.63 7.28 -0.29
N VAL A 80 -10.73 7.93 0.11
CA VAL A 80 -11.85 7.27 0.80
C VAL A 80 -12.89 6.69 -0.18
N LYS A 81 -12.81 7.08 -1.46
CA LYS A 81 -13.61 6.57 -2.59
C LYS A 81 -12.70 6.06 -3.71
N LEU A 82 -11.91 5.06 -3.39
CA LEU A 82 -10.89 4.51 -4.31
C LEU A 82 -11.48 4.01 -5.62
N TRP A 83 -12.68 3.42 -5.60
CA TRP A 83 -13.35 2.90 -6.80
C TRP A 83 -13.65 3.99 -7.83
N THR A 84 -13.94 5.22 -7.41
CA THR A 84 -14.12 6.36 -8.33
C THR A 84 -12.76 6.83 -8.83
N ARG A 85 -11.83 7.13 -7.90
CA ARG A 85 -10.53 7.74 -8.23
C ARG A 85 -9.66 6.86 -9.14
N LEU A 86 -9.70 5.55 -8.95
CA LEU A 86 -8.97 4.61 -9.81
C LEU A 86 -9.56 4.56 -11.23
N GLY A 87 -10.87 4.76 -11.38
CA GLY A 87 -11.52 4.82 -12.68
C GLY A 87 -11.09 6.02 -13.49
N ASP A 88 -10.96 7.18 -12.83
CA ASP A 88 -10.52 8.44 -13.46
C ASP A 88 -9.12 8.29 -14.10
N HIS A 89 -8.25 7.46 -13.52
CA HIS A 89 -6.90 7.22 -14.04
C HIS A 89 -6.85 6.50 -15.38
N LYS A 90 -7.89 5.75 -15.78
CA LYS A 90 -7.91 5.06 -17.09
C LYS A 90 -7.92 6.04 -18.26
N ALA A 91 -8.45 7.24 -18.04
CA ALA A 91 -8.50 8.29 -19.05
C ALA A 91 -7.25 9.18 -19.08
N ASP A 92 -6.31 9.02 -18.13
CA ASP A 92 -5.11 9.85 -18.02
C ASP A 92 -3.97 9.28 -18.90
N PRO A 93 -3.58 9.95 -20.01
CA PRO A 93 -2.52 9.48 -20.89
C PRO A 93 -1.15 9.43 -20.20
N GLN A 94 -0.95 10.14 -19.08
CA GLN A 94 0.30 10.12 -18.34
C GLN A 94 0.52 8.82 -17.55
N LEU A 95 -0.51 7.97 -17.49
CA LEU A 95 -0.51 6.67 -16.80
C LEU A 95 -0.46 5.49 -17.78
N ASP A 96 -0.03 5.74 -19.02
CA ASP A 96 0.23 4.73 -20.05
C ASP A 96 1.23 3.64 -19.63
N PHE A 97 2.13 3.97 -18.69
CA PHE A 97 3.14 3.06 -18.17
C PHE A 97 2.59 2.01 -17.19
N VAL A 98 1.35 2.13 -16.72
CA VAL A 98 0.82 1.31 -15.62
C VAL A 98 0.49 -0.10 -16.11
N GLU A 99 1.15 -1.09 -15.50
CA GLU A 99 1.01 -2.52 -15.79
C GLU A 99 0.21 -3.22 -14.68
N GLU A 100 0.43 -2.83 -13.42
CA GLU A 100 -0.20 -3.40 -12.24
C GLU A 100 -0.68 -2.31 -11.27
N VAL A 101 -1.70 -2.65 -10.48
CA VAL A 101 -2.24 -1.83 -9.40
C VAL A 101 -2.20 -2.63 -8.10
N TYR A 102 -1.81 -1.95 -7.03
CA TYR A 102 -1.77 -2.49 -5.68
C TYR A 102 -2.47 -1.51 -4.74
N VAL A 103 -3.38 -1.98 -3.90
CA VAL A 103 -4.21 -1.12 -3.05
C VAL A 103 -4.25 -1.66 -1.63
N LEU A 104 -3.69 -0.89 -0.70
CA LEU A 104 -3.80 -1.16 0.74
C LEU A 104 -5.06 -0.46 1.28
N VAL A 105 -5.95 -1.24 1.88
CA VAL A 105 -7.22 -0.78 2.43
C VAL A 105 -7.47 -1.29 3.84
N SER A 106 -8.33 -0.57 4.56
CA SER A 106 -8.86 -0.99 5.86
C SER A 106 -10.20 -0.28 6.12
N PRO A 107 -11.17 -0.90 6.83
CA PRO A 107 -12.35 -0.20 7.32
C PRO A 107 -12.03 0.97 8.27
N SER A 108 -10.86 0.96 8.93
CA SER A 108 -10.44 2.02 9.85
C SER A 108 -9.84 3.25 9.15
N PHE A 109 -9.57 3.18 7.85
CA PHE A 109 -8.92 4.28 7.13
C PHE A 109 -9.88 5.41 6.77
N HIS A 110 -9.84 6.45 7.60
CA HIS A 110 -10.44 7.76 7.33
C HIS A 110 -9.51 8.65 6.48
N LYS A 111 -9.98 9.84 6.10
CA LYS A 111 -9.22 10.74 5.21
C LYS A 111 -7.83 11.11 5.72
N GLY A 112 -7.69 11.37 7.02
CA GLY A 112 -6.39 11.68 7.64
C GLY A 112 -5.41 10.50 7.52
N ALA A 113 -5.89 9.28 7.79
CA ALA A 113 -5.10 8.07 7.60
C ALA A 113 -4.66 7.90 6.15
N THR A 114 -5.55 8.03 5.17
CA THR A 114 -5.21 7.81 3.75
C THR A 114 -4.17 8.83 3.23
N VAL A 115 -4.25 10.09 3.69
CA VAL A 115 -3.23 11.11 3.39
C VAL A 115 -1.88 10.76 4.01
N TYR A 116 -1.86 10.36 5.29
CA TYR A 116 -0.63 9.96 5.97
C TYR A 116 0.03 8.74 5.31
N LEU A 117 -0.77 7.73 4.96
CA LEU A 117 -0.30 6.54 4.25
C LEU A 117 0.29 6.90 2.87
N GLN A 118 -0.32 7.84 2.15
CA GLN A 118 0.24 8.36 0.89
C GLN A 118 1.60 9.00 1.10
N GLU A 119 1.75 9.82 2.15
CA GLU A 119 3.01 10.50 2.49
C GLU A 119 4.11 9.48 2.80
N GLN A 120 3.84 8.53 3.70
CA GLN A 120 4.82 7.52 4.09
C GLN A 120 5.26 6.63 2.92
N LEU A 121 4.31 6.15 2.11
CA LEU A 121 4.66 5.36 0.92
C LEU A 121 5.40 6.19 -0.14
N SER A 122 5.09 7.49 -0.25
CA SER A 122 5.82 8.39 -1.16
C SER A 122 7.26 8.57 -0.73
N GLU A 123 7.50 8.76 0.57
CA GLU A 123 8.85 8.84 1.11
C GLU A 123 9.63 7.53 0.83
N ILE A 124 9.00 6.37 1.07
CA ILE A 124 9.63 5.06 0.82
C ILE A 124 10.01 4.92 -0.66
N VAL A 125 9.09 5.19 -1.59
CA VAL A 125 9.36 5.07 -3.03
C VAL A 125 10.42 6.06 -3.50
N GLN A 126 10.39 7.30 -3.00
CA GLN A 126 11.36 8.33 -3.37
C GLN A 126 12.77 8.04 -2.84
N ALA A 127 12.88 7.29 -1.74
CA ALA A 127 14.16 6.87 -1.19
C ALA A 127 14.83 5.74 -2.01
N GLU A 128 14.11 5.07 -2.91
CA GLU A 128 14.63 3.95 -3.73
C GLU A 128 15.22 4.44 -5.06
N PRO A 129 16.56 4.45 -5.24
CA PRO A 129 17.20 5.05 -6.43
C PRO A 129 16.84 4.36 -7.75
N ALA A 130 16.42 3.09 -7.67
CA ALA A 130 16.04 2.28 -8.82
C ALA A 130 14.65 2.65 -9.39
N LEU A 131 13.82 3.39 -8.64
CA LEU A 131 12.45 3.71 -9.00
C LEU A 131 12.32 5.13 -9.56
N ASP A 132 11.52 5.27 -10.61
CA ASP A 132 11.04 6.58 -11.09
C ASP A 132 9.71 6.91 -10.39
N SER A 133 9.68 7.97 -9.59
CA SER A 133 8.45 8.41 -8.93
C SER A 133 7.64 9.31 -9.87
N HIS A 134 6.48 8.83 -10.30
CA HIS A 134 5.52 9.66 -10.99
C HIS A 134 4.79 10.56 -9.97
N LYS A 135 5.09 11.86 -10.01
CA LYS A 135 4.49 12.84 -9.12
C LYS A 135 3.02 13.13 -9.51
N GLY A 136 2.08 12.74 -8.65
CA GLY A 136 0.70 13.24 -8.69
C GLY A 136 0.53 14.50 -7.85
N CYS A 137 -0.69 14.75 -7.35
CA CYS A 137 -0.85 15.71 -6.25
C CYS A 137 -0.07 15.18 -5.04
N GLY A 138 0.92 15.97 -4.58
CA GLY A 138 1.72 15.62 -3.40
C GLY A 138 0.84 15.44 -2.15
N PRO A 139 1.36 14.76 -1.12
CA PRO A 139 0.63 14.61 0.14
C PRO A 139 0.29 15.99 0.71
N LEU A 140 -0.90 16.12 1.31
CA LEU A 140 -1.27 17.31 2.07
C LEU A 140 -0.44 17.30 3.36
N THR A 141 0.55 18.18 3.44
CA THR A 141 1.40 18.32 4.62
C THR A 141 0.61 18.89 5.80
N GLY A 142 0.82 18.34 7.00
CA GLY A 142 0.27 18.92 8.23
C GLY A 142 -1.20 18.57 8.51
N PHE A 143 -1.73 17.48 7.93
CA PHE A 143 -3.03 16.99 8.36
C PHE A 143 -2.98 16.62 9.86
N PRO A 144 -3.89 17.15 10.70
CA PRO A 144 -3.83 16.89 12.13
C PRO A 144 -4.15 15.42 12.40
N LEU A 145 -3.15 14.70 12.92
CA LEU A 145 -3.25 13.34 13.43
C LEU A 145 -2.57 13.31 14.79
N GLY A 146 -3.25 12.73 15.78
CA GLY A 146 -2.67 12.54 17.11
C GLY A 146 -1.51 11.54 17.09
N ASP A 147 -0.65 11.58 18.10
CA ASP A 147 0.53 10.71 18.18
C ASP A 147 0.16 9.22 18.19
N ALA A 148 -0.94 8.86 18.85
CA ALA A 148 -1.43 7.48 18.88
C ALA A 148 -1.87 6.98 17.48
N ASP A 149 -2.54 7.84 16.70
CA ASP A 149 -2.95 7.52 15.34
C ASP A 149 -1.73 7.37 14.44
N ARG A 150 -0.74 8.27 14.55
CA ARG A 150 0.51 8.20 13.80
C ARG A 150 1.25 6.88 14.05
N LYS A 151 1.46 6.52 15.32
CA LYS A 151 2.11 5.24 15.68
C LYS A 151 1.34 4.03 15.17
N SER A 152 0.01 4.07 15.23
CA SER A 152 -0.83 2.98 14.70
C SER A 152 -0.73 2.88 13.18
N LEU A 153 -0.69 4.01 12.48
CA LEU A 153 -0.53 4.06 11.03
C LEU A 153 0.88 3.67 10.59
N ASP A 154 1.91 3.99 11.37
CA ASP A 154 3.29 3.52 11.14
C ASP A 154 3.36 1.99 11.20
N LEU A 155 2.72 1.39 12.22
CA LEU A 155 2.57 -0.06 12.27
C LEU A 155 1.79 -0.57 11.05
N ALA A 156 0.69 0.09 10.66
CA ALA A 156 -0.11 -0.31 9.51
C ALA A 156 0.67 -0.26 8.19
N VAL A 157 1.54 0.73 7.98
CA VAL A 157 2.41 0.78 6.80
C VAL A 157 3.41 -0.37 6.83
N LEU A 158 4.04 -0.64 7.99
CA LEU A 158 5.00 -1.75 8.10
C LEU A 158 4.35 -3.11 7.78
N LEU A 159 3.17 -3.37 8.32
CA LEU A 159 2.40 -4.58 8.05
C LEU A 159 1.91 -4.60 6.59
N GLY A 160 1.41 -3.46 6.11
CA GLY A 160 0.98 -3.24 4.73
C GLY A 160 2.09 -3.51 3.71
N LEU A 161 3.35 -3.15 3.98
CA LEU A 161 4.50 -3.48 3.12
C LEU A 161 4.72 -5.00 2.99
N ASN A 162 4.45 -5.77 4.05
CA ASN A 162 4.52 -7.23 3.99
C ASN A 162 3.33 -7.80 3.20
N LEU A 163 2.14 -7.22 3.33
CA LEU A 163 0.97 -7.58 2.51
C LEU A 163 1.18 -7.23 1.03
N PHE A 164 1.78 -6.08 0.72
CA PHE A 164 2.17 -5.71 -0.64
C PHE A 164 3.14 -6.74 -1.24
N HIS A 165 4.17 -7.12 -0.47
CA HIS A 165 5.11 -8.14 -0.88
C HIS A 165 4.41 -9.50 -1.08
N ALA A 166 3.50 -9.90 -0.19
CA ALA A 166 2.71 -11.13 -0.36
C ALA A 166 1.83 -11.08 -1.61
N ALA A 167 1.23 -9.92 -1.90
CA ALA A 167 0.49 -9.64 -3.12
C ALA A 167 1.40 -9.46 -4.36
N GLY A 168 2.72 -9.70 -4.28
CA GLY A 168 3.61 -9.71 -5.45
C GLY A 168 4.38 -8.42 -5.72
N LEU A 169 4.20 -7.35 -4.94
CA LEU A 169 4.99 -6.12 -5.09
C LEU A 169 6.42 -6.35 -4.58
N ARG A 170 7.37 -6.61 -5.49
CA ARG A 170 8.77 -6.89 -5.14
C ARG A 170 9.68 -5.67 -5.06
N ILE A 171 9.18 -4.52 -5.51
CA ILE A 171 10.00 -3.29 -5.67
C ILE A 171 10.18 -2.52 -4.36
N LEU A 172 9.36 -2.79 -3.35
CA LEU A 172 9.52 -2.23 -2.02
C LEU A 172 10.13 -3.30 -1.11
N GLN A 173 11.20 -2.95 -0.40
CA GLN A 173 11.85 -3.84 0.56
C GLN A 173 11.41 -3.45 1.99
N PRO A 174 10.44 -4.16 2.61
CA PRO A 174 9.83 -3.72 3.87
C PRO A 174 10.84 -3.49 4.99
N SER A 175 11.85 -4.36 5.08
CA SER A 175 12.91 -4.35 6.10
C SER A 175 13.90 -3.19 5.97
N GLN A 176 13.98 -2.54 4.82
CA GLN A 176 14.96 -1.48 4.55
C GLN A 176 14.37 -0.07 4.75
N SER A 177 13.04 0.04 4.86
CA SER A 177 12.35 1.30 5.08
C SER A 177 12.80 2.00 6.38
N ARG A 178 12.84 3.34 6.37
CA ARG A 178 13.06 4.14 7.60
C ARG A 178 12.06 3.76 8.69
N LEU A 179 10.83 3.48 8.27
CA LEU A 179 9.74 3.09 9.15
C LEU A 179 10.01 1.79 9.90
N ALA A 180 10.59 0.79 9.23
CA ALA A 180 11.00 -0.45 9.91
C ALA A 180 12.01 -0.18 11.04
N ARG A 181 12.92 0.80 10.87
CA ARG A 181 13.85 1.22 11.93
C ARG A 181 13.12 1.94 13.08
N GLN A 182 12.15 2.79 12.77
CA GLN A 182 11.35 3.51 13.78
C GLN A 182 10.49 2.56 14.62
N VAL A 183 9.80 1.61 13.98
CA VAL A 183 9.00 0.60 14.70
C VAL A 183 9.91 -0.32 15.52
N ALA A 184 11.11 -0.67 15.01
CA ALA A 184 12.08 -1.44 15.80
C ALA A 184 12.48 -0.71 17.09
N ALA A 185 12.69 0.61 17.02
CA ALA A 185 13.02 1.43 18.19
C ALA A 185 11.87 1.48 19.20
N LEU A 186 10.63 1.74 18.74
CA LEU A 186 9.45 1.76 19.60
C LEU A 186 9.20 0.42 20.31
N LEU A 187 9.41 -0.71 19.61
CA LEU A 187 9.29 -2.04 20.21
C LEU A 187 10.40 -2.33 21.23
N ALA A 188 11.58 -1.74 21.07
CA ALA A 188 12.67 -1.86 22.03
C ALA A 188 12.42 -1.02 23.29
N GLU A 189 11.75 0.13 23.18
CA GLU A 189 11.35 0.96 24.32
C GLU A 189 10.23 0.31 25.17
N ALA A 190 9.42 -0.56 24.56
CA ALA A 190 8.30 -1.23 25.23
C ALA A 190 8.66 -2.60 25.85
N ALA A 191 9.92 -3.06 25.68
CA ALA A 191 10.41 -4.37 26.14
C ALA A 191 11.30 -4.23 27.39
#